data_AF-H9FBV1-F1
#
_entry.id   AF-H9FBV1-F1
#
_cell.length_a   1.000
_cell.length_b   1.000
_cell.length_c   1.000
_cell.angle_alpha   90.00
_cell.angle_beta   90.00
_cell.angle_gamma   90.00
#
_symmetry.space_group_name_H-M   'P 1'
#
loop_
_entity.id
_entity.type
_entity.pdbx_description
1 polymer ?
#
loop_
_entity_poly.entity_id
_entity_poly.type
_entity_poly.pdbx_seq_one_letter_code
_entity_poly.pdbx_strand_id
1 'polypeptide(L)'
;AIQKGAVGSNQFVDLEATNYDGLTPLHCAVIAHNAVVHELQRNQQPHSPEVQELLLKNKSLVDTIKCLIQMGAAVEAKDRKSGRTALHLAAEEANLELIRLFLELPSCLSFVNAKAYNGNTALHVAASLQYRLTQLDAVRLLMRKGADPSTRNLENEQPVHLVPDGPVGEQIRRILKGKSIQQRAPPY
;
A
#
# COMPACT_ATOMS: atom_id res chain seq x y z
N ALA A 1 15.30 -24.67 2.59
CA ALA A 1 14.36 -23.64 2.12
C ALA A 1 12.99 -23.97 2.69
N ILE A 2 12.42 -23.10 3.53
CA ILE A 2 11.13 -23.37 4.17
C ILE A 2 10.05 -23.17 3.10
N GLN A 3 9.52 -24.27 2.57
CA GLN A 3 8.48 -24.29 1.56
C GLN A 3 7.17 -23.76 2.17
N LYS A 4 6.67 -22.65 1.63
CA LYS A 4 5.38 -22.07 1.97
C LYS A 4 4.36 -22.57 0.95
N GLY A 5 3.51 -23.51 1.35
CA GLY A 5 2.41 -24.03 0.52
C GLY A 5 1.38 -24.70 1.41
N ALA A 6 0.10 -24.37 1.23
CA ALA A 6 -0.99 -24.98 1.98
C ALA A 6 -1.34 -26.36 1.41
N VAL A 7 -1.31 -27.39 2.25
CA VAL A 7 -1.66 -28.77 1.90
C VAL A 7 -3.16 -28.98 2.16
N GLY A 8 -3.98 -28.74 1.14
CA GLY A 8 -5.41 -29.08 1.17
C GLY A 8 -5.83 -29.97 -0.01
N SER A 9 -5.17 -29.76 -1.15
CA SER A 9 -5.19 -30.60 -2.34
C SER A 9 -3.74 -30.77 -2.77
N ASN A 10 -3.37 -31.89 -3.38
CA ASN A 10 -2.00 -32.22 -3.77
C ASN A 10 -1.45 -31.33 -4.93
N GLN A 11 -1.94 -30.09 -5.05
CA GLN A 11 -1.53 -29.07 -6.01
C GLN A 11 -0.67 -28.03 -5.31
N PHE A 12 0.60 -28.00 -5.66
CA PHE A 12 1.53 -26.97 -5.24
C PHE A 12 1.18 -25.67 -5.97
N VAL A 13 0.62 -24.68 -5.25
CA VAL A 13 0.36 -23.35 -5.80
C VAL A 13 1.58 -22.49 -5.54
N ASP A 14 2.30 -22.11 -6.59
CA ASP A 14 3.38 -21.12 -6.50
C ASP A 14 2.78 -19.72 -6.35
N LEU A 15 2.85 -19.18 -5.14
CA LEU A 15 2.33 -17.85 -4.80
C LEU A 15 3.21 -16.70 -5.30
N GLU A 16 4.40 -17.00 -5.79
CA GLU A 16 5.37 -16.04 -6.32
C GLU A 16 5.48 -16.09 -7.84
N ALA A 17 4.76 -17.02 -8.48
CA ALA A 17 4.63 -17.05 -9.93
C ALA A 17 4.05 -15.73 -10.43
N THR A 18 4.60 -15.21 -11.52
CA THR A 18 4.16 -13.94 -12.09
C THR A 18 3.43 -14.14 -13.41
N ASN A 19 2.36 -13.38 -13.65
CA ASN A 19 1.71 -13.33 -14.97
C ASN A 19 2.61 -12.64 -16.03
N TYR A 20 2.10 -12.47 -17.25
CA TYR A 20 2.82 -11.78 -18.35
C TYR A 20 3.15 -10.31 -18.04
N ASP A 21 2.42 -9.69 -17.11
CA ASP A 21 2.69 -8.34 -16.63
C ASP A 21 3.74 -8.31 -15.50
N GLY A 22 4.23 -9.47 -15.06
CA GLY A 22 5.18 -9.55 -13.96
C GLY A 22 4.54 -9.41 -12.58
N LEU A 23 3.23 -9.60 -12.47
CA LEU A 23 2.47 -9.48 -11.21
C LEU A 23 2.31 -10.84 -10.54
N THR A 24 2.56 -10.91 -9.23
CA THR A 24 2.20 -12.10 -8.42
C THR A 24 0.69 -12.14 -8.14
N PRO A 25 0.11 -13.29 -7.74
CA PRO A 25 -1.27 -13.38 -7.26
C PRO A 25 -1.66 -12.29 -6.26
N LEU A 26 -0.77 -11.96 -5.32
CA LEU A 26 -1.03 -10.91 -4.33
C LEU A 26 -1.15 -9.53 -4.99
N HIS A 27 -0.31 -9.21 -5.97
CA HIS A 27 -0.42 -7.95 -6.73
C HIS A 27 -1.76 -7.87 -7.47
N CYS A 28 -2.14 -8.94 -8.17
CA CYS A 28 -3.41 -9.00 -8.90
C CYS A 28 -4.61 -8.80 -7.98
N ALA A 29 -4.62 -9.43 -6.79
CA ALA A 29 -5.71 -9.29 -5.82
C ALA A 29 -5.83 -7.85 -5.29
N VAL A 30 -4.71 -7.19 -5.00
CA VAL A 30 -4.69 -5.78 -4.56
C VAL A 30 -5.19 -4.84 -5.65
N ILE A 31 -4.75 -5.02 -6.90
CA ILE A 31 -5.21 -4.22 -8.05
C ILE A 31 -6.71 -4.39 -8.26
N ALA A 32 -7.20 -5.63 -8.22
CA ALA A 32 -8.63 -5.91 -8.35
C ALA A 32 -9.45 -5.25 -7.23
N HIS A 33 -8.96 -5.31 -5.98
CA HIS A 33 -9.63 -4.65 -4.86
C HIS A 33 -9.64 -3.13 -5.01
N ASN A 34 -8.52 -2.52 -5.41
CA ASN A 34 -8.42 -1.10 -5.68
C ASN A 34 -9.41 -0.65 -6.76
N ALA A 35 -9.55 -1.42 -7.85
CA ALA A 35 -10.52 -1.13 -8.90
C ALA A 35 -11.96 -1.11 -8.36
N VAL A 36 -12.32 -2.08 -7.52
CA VAL A 36 -13.66 -2.14 -6.89
C VAL A 36 -13.89 -0.97 -5.93
N VAL A 37 -12.90 -0.60 -5.12
CA VAL A 37 -13.00 0.58 -4.22
C VAL A 37 -13.21 1.85 -5.03
N HIS A 38 -12.46 2.03 -6.11
CA HIS A 38 -12.60 3.18 -6.99
C HIS A 38 -13.97 3.22 -7.66
N GLU A 39 -14.52 2.07 -8.06
CA GLU A 39 -15.87 1.96 -8.62
C GLU A 39 -16.96 2.27 -7.60
N LEU A 40 -16.82 1.78 -6.37
CA LEU A 40 -17.72 2.11 -5.25
C LEU A 40 -17.73 3.62 -4.96
N GLN A 41 -16.58 4.29 -5.03
CA GLN A 41 -16.48 5.74 -4.80
C GLN A 41 -17.13 6.59 -5.90
N ARG A 42 -17.24 6.06 -7.13
CA ARG A 42 -17.86 6.77 -8.26
C ARG A 42 -19.36 6.57 -8.35
N ASN A 43 -19.89 5.52 -7.73
CA ASN A 43 -21.31 5.22 -7.76
C ASN A 43 -22.11 6.20 -6.89
N GLN A 44 -23.16 6.80 -7.46
CA GLN A 44 -23.99 7.81 -6.79
C GLN A 44 -25.23 7.20 -6.11
N GLN A 45 -25.50 5.90 -6.31
CA GLN A 45 -26.69 5.21 -5.82
C GLN A 45 -26.29 4.06 -4.87
N PRO A 46 -26.14 4.31 -3.56
CA PRO A 46 -25.57 3.34 -2.62
C PRO A 46 -26.41 2.07 -2.39
N HIS A 47 -27.65 2.04 -2.89
CA HIS A 47 -28.59 0.94 -2.72
C HIS A 47 -28.91 0.19 -4.02
N SER A 48 -28.20 0.46 -5.11
CA SER A 48 -28.39 -0.28 -6.35
C SER A 48 -27.88 -1.72 -6.21
N PRO A 49 -28.47 -2.69 -6.95
CA PRO A 49 -28.00 -4.07 -6.93
C PRO A 49 -26.53 -4.18 -7.37
N GLU A 50 -26.08 -3.31 -8.28
CA GLU A 50 -24.68 -3.25 -8.72
C GLU A 50 -23.75 -2.87 -7.56
N VAL A 51 -24.12 -1.89 -6.73
CA VAL A 51 -23.32 -1.53 -5.54
C VAL A 51 -23.30 -2.67 -4.52
N GLN A 52 -24.41 -3.39 -4.34
CA GLN A 52 -24.44 -4.56 -3.45
C GLN A 52 -23.50 -5.67 -3.94
N GLU A 53 -23.46 -5.94 -5.25
CA GLU A 53 -22.53 -6.89 -5.85
C GLU A 53 -21.07 -6.45 -5.66
N LEU A 54 -20.76 -5.16 -5.91
CA LEU A 54 -19.43 -4.61 -5.69
C LEU A 54 -18.99 -4.71 -4.22
N LEU A 55 -19.88 -4.50 -3.26
CA LEU A 55 -19.58 -4.67 -1.84
C LEU A 55 -19.27 -6.13 -1.49
N LEU A 56 -19.99 -7.09 -2.06
CA LEU A 56 -19.70 -8.52 -1.88
C LEU A 56 -18.35 -8.90 -2.50
N LYS A 57 -18.08 -8.41 -3.71
CA LYS A 57 -16.80 -8.59 -4.40
C LYS A 57 -15.64 -7.96 -3.62
N ASN A 58 -15.85 -6.77 -3.06
CA ASN A 58 -14.86 -6.09 -2.23
C ASN A 58 -14.48 -6.94 -1.01
N LYS A 59 -15.46 -7.43 -0.25
CA LYS A 59 -15.22 -8.34 0.89
C LYS A 59 -14.49 -9.61 0.48
N SER A 60 -14.94 -10.25 -0.60
CA SER A 60 -14.31 -11.47 -1.13
C SER A 60 -12.84 -11.24 -1.53
N LEU A 61 -12.51 -10.08 -2.09
CA LEU A 61 -11.14 -9.73 -2.44
C LEU A 61 -10.27 -9.49 -1.20
N VAL A 62 -10.80 -8.88 -0.14
CA VAL A 62 -10.10 -8.76 1.15
C VAL A 62 -9.76 -10.15 1.70
N ASP A 63 -10.74 -11.07 1.70
CA ASP A 63 -10.53 -12.43 2.18
C ASP A 63 -9.54 -13.21 1.31
N THR A 64 -9.56 -12.98 -0.01
CA THR A 64 -8.56 -13.53 -0.94
C THR A 64 -7.15 -13.03 -0.59
N ILE A 65 -6.97 -11.74 -0.34
CA ILE A 65 -5.68 -11.16 0.05
C ILE A 65 -5.20 -11.77 1.37
N LYS A 66 -6.08 -11.87 2.39
CA LYS A 66 -5.75 -12.51 3.66
C LYS A 66 -5.35 -13.97 3.49
N CYS A 67 -6.10 -14.72 2.67
CA CYS A 67 -5.81 -16.12 2.36
C CYS A 67 -4.43 -16.27 1.70
N LEU A 68 -4.11 -15.47 0.69
CA LEU A 68 -2.80 -15.47 0.03
C LEU A 68 -1.67 -15.23 1.03
N ILE A 69 -1.82 -14.25 1.93
CA ILE A 69 -0.83 -13.96 2.98
C ILE A 69 -0.70 -15.16 3.93
N GLN A 70 -1.81 -15.76 4.37
CA GLN A 70 -1.83 -16.93 5.26
C GLN A 70 -1.19 -18.16 4.62
N MET A 71 -1.37 -18.35 3.31
CA MET A 71 -0.71 -19.40 2.53
C MET A 71 0.78 -19.11 2.29
N GLY A 72 1.25 -17.91 2.64
CA GLY A 72 2.66 -17.56 2.66
C GLY A 72 3.14 -16.69 1.50
N ALA A 73 2.24 -16.07 0.74
CA ALA A 73 2.61 -15.10 -0.29
C ALA A 73 3.51 -14.01 0.30
N ALA A 74 4.59 -13.68 -0.41
CA ALA A 74 5.56 -12.69 0.04
C ALA A 74 4.99 -11.28 -0.16
N VAL A 75 4.66 -10.63 0.94
CA VAL A 75 4.19 -9.22 0.96
C VAL A 75 5.24 -8.22 0.46
N GLU A 76 6.51 -8.62 0.47
CA GLU A 76 7.66 -7.87 -0.04
C GLU A 76 8.01 -8.22 -1.50
N ALA A 77 7.27 -9.16 -2.12
CA ALA A 77 7.42 -9.45 -3.53
C ALA A 77 7.26 -8.17 -4.35
N LYS A 78 8.09 -8.04 -5.38
CA LYS A 78 8.11 -6.91 -6.28
C LYS A 78 7.59 -7.34 -7.64
N ASP A 79 6.71 -6.54 -8.23
CA ASP A 79 6.35 -6.74 -9.62
C ASP A 79 7.56 -6.54 -10.54
N ARG A 80 7.60 -7.27 -11.67
CA ARG A 80 8.77 -7.26 -12.55
C ARG A 80 8.97 -5.96 -13.33
N LYS A 81 7.93 -5.14 -13.52
CA LYS A 81 8.00 -3.93 -14.36
C LYS A 81 8.47 -2.72 -13.59
N SER A 82 7.88 -2.47 -12.43
CA SER A 82 8.11 -1.26 -11.64
C SER A 82 8.77 -1.51 -10.28
N GLY A 83 8.91 -2.77 -9.89
CA GLY A 83 9.51 -3.14 -8.62
C GLY A 83 8.62 -2.81 -7.42
N ARG A 84 7.34 -2.52 -7.65
CA ARG A 84 6.37 -2.13 -6.62
C ARG A 84 5.90 -3.38 -5.90
N THR A 85 5.66 -3.21 -4.61
CA THR A 85 5.06 -4.24 -3.76
C THR A 85 3.56 -4.03 -3.63
N ALA A 86 2.85 -5.01 -3.05
CA ALA A 86 1.43 -4.88 -2.71
C ALA A 86 1.10 -3.59 -1.92
N LEU A 87 1.99 -3.17 -0.99
CA LEU A 87 1.80 -1.94 -0.22
C LEU A 87 1.91 -0.67 -1.09
N HIS A 88 2.76 -0.66 -2.12
CA HIS A 88 2.86 0.47 -3.05
C HIS A 88 1.59 0.61 -3.88
N LEU A 89 0.96 -0.50 -4.27
CA LEU A 89 -0.29 -0.50 -5.04
C LEU A 89 -1.46 -0.06 -4.14
N ALA A 90 -1.53 -0.52 -2.90
CA ALA A 90 -2.52 -0.01 -1.93
C ALA A 90 -2.35 1.50 -1.65
N ALA A 91 -1.10 1.97 -1.58
CA ALA A 91 -0.79 3.39 -1.37
C ALA A 91 -1.20 4.28 -2.56
N GLU A 92 -1.15 3.78 -3.80
CA GLU A 92 -1.52 4.53 -5.01
C GLU A 92 -2.97 5.01 -5.02
N GLU A 93 -3.86 4.22 -4.41
CA GLU A 93 -5.27 4.56 -4.31
C GLU A 93 -5.63 5.15 -2.95
N ALA A 94 -4.65 5.42 -2.08
CA ALA A 94 -4.87 5.74 -0.67
C ALA A 94 -5.87 4.78 -0.01
N ASN A 95 -5.78 3.49 -0.36
CA ASN A 95 -6.71 2.46 0.09
C ASN A 95 -6.39 2.09 1.55
N LEU A 96 -7.04 2.81 2.47
CA LEU A 96 -6.79 2.68 3.91
C LEU A 96 -7.03 1.27 4.43
N GLU A 97 -7.99 0.53 3.87
CA GLU A 97 -8.29 -0.84 4.30
C GLU A 97 -7.10 -1.77 4.04
N LEU A 98 -6.57 -1.76 2.81
CA LEU A 98 -5.41 -2.59 2.49
C LEU A 98 -4.12 -2.09 3.13
N ILE A 99 -3.92 -0.78 3.22
CA ILE A 99 -2.76 -0.22 3.94
C ILE A 99 -2.80 -0.66 5.42
N ARG A 100 -3.95 -0.64 6.09
CA ARG A 100 -4.09 -1.15 7.46
C ARG A 100 -3.80 -2.64 7.52
N LEU A 101 -4.43 -3.42 6.65
CA LEU A 101 -4.26 -4.88 6.59
C LEU A 101 -2.78 -5.25 6.50
N PHE A 102 -2.02 -4.64 5.59
CA PHE A 102 -0.59 -4.92 5.46
C PHE A 102 0.22 -4.43 6.67
N LEU A 103 -0.05 -3.23 7.18
CA LEU A 103 0.73 -2.65 8.29
C LEU A 103 0.36 -3.19 9.68
N GLU A 104 -0.67 -4.02 9.77
CA GLU A 104 -1.03 -4.79 10.96
C GLU A 104 -0.36 -6.16 11.00
N LEU A 105 0.27 -6.59 9.89
CA LEU A 105 1.07 -7.81 9.90
C LEU A 105 2.28 -7.68 10.84
N PRO A 106 2.64 -8.73 11.60
CA PRO A 106 3.80 -8.69 12.51
C PRO A 106 5.12 -8.34 11.82
N SER A 107 5.25 -8.66 10.53
CA SER A 107 6.43 -8.38 9.71
C SER A 107 6.44 -6.98 9.07
N CYS A 108 5.50 -6.09 9.39
CA CYS A 108 5.35 -4.81 8.67
C CYS A 108 6.64 -3.96 8.59
N LEU A 109 7.47 -4.00 9.64
CA LEU A 109 8.73 -3.26 9.68
C LEU A 109 9.77 -3.74 8.65
N SER A 110 9.66 -4.98 8.14
CA SER A 110 10.59 -5.48 7.12
C SER A 110 10.33 -4.88 5.73
N PHE A 111 9.11 -4.44 5.46
CA PHE A 111 8.69 -4.03 4.10
C PHE A 111 8.06 -2.64 4.01
N VAL A 112 7.72 -1.97 5.11
CA VAL A 112 7.08 -0.63 5.09
C VAL A 112 7.92 0.41 4.33
N ASN A 113 9.25 0.27 4.36
CA ASN A 113 10.20 1.13 3.65
C ASN A 113 10.80 0.47 2.39
N ALA A 114 10.19 -0.60 1.88
CA ALA A 114 10.61 -1.21 0.62
C ALA A 114 10.57 -0.16 -0.51
N LYS A 115 11.59 -0.20 -1.38
CA LYS A 115 11.71 0.71 -2.52
C LYS A 115 11.32 0.03 -3.83
N ALA A 116 10.49 0.70 -4.62
CA ALA A 116 10.28 0.41 -6.03
C ALA A 116 11.55 0.70 -6.86
N TYR A 117 11.54 0.37 -8.16
CA TYR A 117 12.73 0.56 -9.02
C TYR A 117 13.12 2.03 -9.21
N ASN A 118 12.18 2.97 -9.13
CA ASN A 118 12.47 4.40 -9.09
C ASN A 118 12.92 4.89 -7.69
N GLY A 119 13.09 3.99 -6.72
CA GLY A 119 13.49 4.32 -5.36
C GLY A 119 12.35 4.84 -4.47
N ASN A 120 11.13 5.02 -5.01
CA ASN A 120 9.99 5.45 -4.22
C ASN A 120 9.57 4.36 -3.24
N THR A 121 9.20 4.77 -2.02
CA THR A 121 8.53 3.92 -1.03
C THR A 121 7.02 4.11 -1.10
N ALA A 122 6.24 3.30 -0.39
CA ALA A 122 4.79 3.51 -0.26
C ALA A 122 4.44 4.92 0.28
N LEU A 123 5.30 5.51 1.12
CA LEU A 123 5.13 6.87 1.62
C LEU A 123 5.34 7.93 0.53
N HIS A 124 6.29 7.73 -0.39
CA HIS A 124 6.45 8.60 -1.57
C HIS A 124 5.18 8.57 -2.42
N VAL A 125 4.68 7.36 -2.73
CA VAL A 125 3.48 7.17 -3.54
C VAL A 125 2.26 7.83 -2.90
N ALA A 126 2.02 7.61 -1.59
CA ALA A 126 0.89 8.23 -0.89
C ALA A 126 1.02 9.77 -0.80
N ALA A 127 2.24 10.28 -0.63
CA ALA A 127 2.51 11.71 -0.55
C ALA A 127 2.29 12.42 -1.90
N SER A 128 2.56 11.75 -3.02
CA SER A 128 2.45 12.34 -4.37
C SER A 128 1.02 12.37 -4.94
N LEU A 129 0.05 11.73 -4.27
CA LEU A 129 -1.32 11.67 -4.77
C LEU A 129 -1.95 13.06 -4.87
N GLN A 130 -2.85 13.23 -5.84
CA GLN A 130 -3.68 14.41 -5.98
C GLN A 130 -5.15 13.99 -5.97
N TYR A 131 -6.01 14.82 -5.38
CA TYR A 131 -7.47 14.63 -5.41
C TYR A 131 -7.98 13.33 -4.76
N ARG A 132 -7.26 12.78 -3.78
CA ARG A 132 -7.69 11.61 -3.00
C ARG A 132 -8.13 12.05 -1.60
N LEU A 133 -9.40 11.81 -1.27
CA LEU A 133 -9.99 12.19 0.02
C LEU A 133 -9.23 11.59 1.22
N THR A 134 -8.75 10.36 1.08
CA THR A 134 -8.08 9.59 2.14
C THR A 134 -6.56 9.73 2.14
N GLN A 135 -5.99 10.61 1.31
CA GLN A 135 -4.53 10.78 1.19
C GLN A 135 -3.87 11.10 2.54
N LEU A 136 -4.43 12.07 3.27
CA LEU A 136 -3.90 12.51 4.56
C LEU A 136 -3.83 11.34 5.56
N ASP A 137 -4.87 10.53 5.61
CA ASP A 137 -4.96 9.38 6.51
C ASP A 137 -4.00 8.27 6.11
N ALA A 138 -3.79 8.05 4.80
CA ALA A 138 -2.82 7.09 4.30
C ALA A 138 -1.40 7.48 4.72
N VAL A 139 -1.02 8.76 4.56
CA VAL A 139 0.27 9.29 5.01
C VAL A 139 0.42 9.14 6.53
N ARG A 140 -0.60 9.52 7.32
CA ARG A 140 -0.57 9.38 8.78
C ARG A 140 -0.38 7.93 9.21
N LEU A 141 -1.10 7.02 8.57
CA LEU A 141 -1.06 5.60 8.88
C LEU A 141 0.32 5.01 8.59
N LEU A 142 0.89 5.27 7.41
CA LEU A 142 2.25 4.86 7.05
C LEU A 142 3.28 5.40 8.05
N MET A 143 3.20 6.70 8.38
CA MET A 143 4.10 7.37 9.33
C MET A 143 4.03 6.79 10.75
N ARG A 144 2.84 6.39 11.20
CA ARG A 144 2.61 5.72 12.51
C ARG A 144 3.20 4.32 12.55
N LYS A 145 3.28 3.64 11.40
CA LYS A 145 3.72 2.25 11.26
C LYS A 145 5.18 2.10 10.83
N GLY A 146 5.98 3.16 10.98
CA GLY A 146 7.42 3.11 10.78
C GLY A 146 7.91 3.51 9.38
N ALA A 147 7.06 4.09 8.54
CA ALA A 147 7.53 4.70 7.30
C ALA A 147 8.48 5.87 7.60
N ASP A 148 9.62 5.90 6.93
CA ASP A 148 10.67 6.90 7.09
C ASP A 148 10.44 8.08 6.13
N PRO A 149 10.11 9.29 6.63
CA PRO A 149 9.91 10.48 5.81
C PRO A 149 11.22 11.08 5.28
N SER A 150 12.39 10.59 5.73
CA SER A 150 13.70 11.10 5.32
C SER A 150 14.31 10.32 4.14
N THR A 151 13.78 9.14 3.84
CA THR A 151 14.22 8.29 2.73
C THR A 151 14.14 9.06 1.41
N ARG A 152 15.20 8.92 0.59
CA ARG A 152 15.29 9.54 -0.73
C ARG A 152 15.07 8.51 -1.85
N ASN A 153 14.31 8.90 -2.86
CA ASN A 153 14.16 8.14 -4.12
C ASN A 153 15.39 8.34 -5.04
N LEU A 154 15.35 7.80 -6.26
CA LEU A 154 16.46 7.95 -7.21
C LEU A 154 16.63 9.37 -7.77
N GLU A 155 15.59 10.19 -7.71
CA GLU A 155 15.62 11.62 -8.06
C GLU A 155 16.10 12.49 -6.89
N ASN A 156 16.60 11.87 -5.82
CA ASN A 156 17.04 12.54 -4.60
C ASN A 156 15.90 13.32 -3.89
N GLU A 157 14.67 12.89 -4.05
CA GLU A 157 13.49 13.49 -3.43
C GLU A 157 13.05 12.70 -2.21
N GLN A 158 12.64 13.41 -1.17
CA GLN A 158 11.95 12.85 -0.01
C GLN A 158 10.43 12.87 -0.28
N PRO A 159 9.62 12.08 0.44
CA PRO A 159 8.16 12.09 0.27
C PRO A 159 7.55 13.50 0.34
N VAL A 160 8.12 14.39 1.17
CA VAL A 160 7.64 15.77 1.35
C VAL A 160 7.80 16.64 0.09
N HIS A 161 8.77 16.33 -0.77
CA HIS A 161 9.01 17.08 -2.02
C HIS A 161 7.97 16.75 -3.09
N LEU A 162 7.41 15.54 -3.05
CA LEU A 162 6.39 15.08 -4.00
C LEU A 162 4.97 15.56 -3.66
N VAL A 163 4.79 16.18 -2.49
CA VAL A 163 3.46 16.59 -2.02
C VAL A 163 2.92 17.72 -2.91
N PRO A 164 1.72 17.57 -3.51
CA PRO A 164 1.14 18.63 -4.32
C PRO A 164 0.79 19.86 -3.49
N ASP A 165 0.66 21.00 -4.15
CA ASP A 165 0.20 22.23 -3.50
C ASP A 165 -1.29 22.15 -3.13
N GLY A 166 -1.67 22.95 -2.13
CA GLY A 166 -3.04 23.08 -1.65
C GLY A 166 -3.22 22.77 -0.16
N PRO A 167 -4.44 22.94 0.37
CA PRO A 167 -4.71 22.85 1.80
C PRO A 167 -4.37 21.48 2.40
N VAL A 168 -4.66 20.39 1.68
CA VAL A 168 -4.33 19.02 2.12
C VAL A 168 -2.83 18.77 2.03
N GLY A 169 -2.17 19.22 0.95
CA GLY A 169 -0.73 19.10 0.78
C GLY A 169 0.06 19.80 1.89
N GLU A 170 -0.38 20.99 2.30
CA GLU A 170 0.23 21.71 3.41
C GLU A 170 0.11 20.93 4.74
N GLN A 171 -1.03 20.28 5.00
CA GLN A 171 -1.17 19.41 6.17
C GLN A 171 -0.23 18.19 6.10
N ILE A 172 -0.10 17.58 4.91
CA ILE A 172 0.82 16.45 4.67
C ILE A 172 2.26 16.89 4.91
N ARG A 173 2.68 18.06 4.42
CA ARG A 173 4.02 18.60 4.66
C ARG A 173 4.30 18.79 6.15
N ARG A 174 3.34 19.27 6.94
CA ARG A 174 3.50 19.39 8.39
C ARG A 174 3.68 18.04 9.07
N ILE A 175 2.94 17.01 8.64
CA ILE A 175 3.08 15.65 9.18
C ILE A 175 4.45 15.06 8.86
N LEU A 176 4.91 15.20 7.62
CA LEU A 176 6.19 14.66 7.16
C LEU A 176 7.39 15.39 7.80
N LYS A 177 7.29 16.70 8.01
CA LYS A 177 8.31 17.51 8.71
C LYS A 177 8.27 17.32 10.23
N GLY A 178 7.13 16.95 10.81
CA GLY A 178 6.87 16.94 12.25
C GLY A 178 7.70 15.96 13.11
N LYS A 179 8.65 15.21 12.54
CA LYS A 179 9.63 14.41 13.29
C LYS A 179 11.02 15.06 13.45
N SER A 180 11.28 16.24 12.88
CA SER A 180 12.58 16.92 13.03
C SER A 180 12.73 17.81 14.27
N ILE A 181 11.68 17.94 15.11
CA ILE A 181 11.70 18.87 16.27
C ILE A 181 12.15 18.19 17.58
N GLN A 182 12.40 16.88 17.62
CA GLN A 182 12.91 16.18 18.81
C GLN A 182 14.45 15.99 18.87
N GLN A 183 15.23 16.75 18.10
CA GLN A 183 16.70 16.80 18.23
C GLN A 183 17.27 18.18 18.61
N ARG A 184 16.55 18.93 19.45
CA ARG A 184 17.15 20.05 20.19
C ARG A 184 16.74 19.99 21.66
N ALA A 185 17.24 18.98 22.36
CA ALA A 185 17.57 19.19 23.77
C ALA A 185 18.95 19.88 23.79
N PRO A 186 19.10 21.10 24.32
CA PRO A 186 20.42 21.65 24.58
C PRO A 186 21.07 20.81 25.70
N PRO A 187 22.38 20.53 25.64
CA PRO A 187 23.07 19.88 26.73
C PRO A 187 23.38 20.94 27.79
N TYR A 188 22.53 21.13 28.80
CA TYR A 188 22.90 21.65 30.12
C TYR A 188 21.86 21.22 31.15
#